data_AF-A0A444RYL1-F1
#
_entry.id   AF-A0A444RYL1-F1
#
_cell.length_a   1.000
_cell.length_b   1.000
_cell.length_c   1.000
_cell.angle_alpha   90.00
_cell.angle_beta   90.00
_cell.angle_gamma   90.00
#
_symmetry.space_group_name_H-M   'P 1'
#
loop_
_entity.id
_entity.type
_entity.pdbx_description
1 polymer ?
#
loop_
_entity_poly.entity_id
_entity_poly.type
_entity_poly.pdbx_seq_one_letter_code
_entity_poly.pdbx_strand_id
1 'polypeptide(L)'
;MGTYTLGPAFAEQAHHRQLELKTKDASLSDPTNDADFFHLSPPSIKMMRTQVSSLLRAAPRYQQAMVIRRAATTHAISNPTLANIEKRWETMPLQEQAELWMALRDRMKGPWQELTLQEKKAAYWIAFGPHGPRAADPAGEGSRVFFGTLAAVGASLAIFGVIRLFAKPPPPTMTKEWQEASNEVLKNQKADPLTGIASEGYAGVGQVQSPPKH
;
A
#
# COMPACT_ATOMS: atom_id res chain seq x y z
N MET A 1 -56.33 -8.25 -19.27
CA MET A 1 -56.07 -6.88 -18.78
C MET A 1 -54.83 -6.94 -17.90
N GLY A 2 -53.69 -6.33 -18.17
CA GLY A 2 -53.21 -5.51 -19.29
C GLY A 2 -51.73 -5.81 -19.55
N THR A 3 -51.32 -5.66 -20.80
CA THR A 3 -50.01 -5.98 -21.36
C THR A 3 -49.00 -4.86 -21.10
N TYR A 4 -47.83 -5.17 -20.54
CA TYR A 4 -46.72 -4.21 -20.41
C TYR A 4 -46.02 -4.04 -21.76
N THR A 5 -46.23 -2.89 -22.38
CA THR A 5 -45.54 -2.45 -23.59
C THR A 5 -44.14 -1.97 -23.22
N LEU A 6 -43.11 -2.75 -23.56
CA LEU A 6 -41.71 -2.32 -23.53
C LEU A 6 -41.53 -1.24 -24.60
N GLY A 7 -41.30 0.00 -24.16
CA GLY A 7 -41.09 1.14 -25.06
C GLY A 7 -39.79 1.03 -25.89
N PRO A 8 -39.73 1.68 -27.06
CA PRO A 8 -38.64 1.56 -28.03
C PRO A 8 -37.25 2.00 -27.52
N ALA A 9 -37.18 2.73 -26.40
CA ALA A 9 -35.92 3.22 -25.83
C ALA A 9 -35.00 2.12 -25.28
N PHE A 10 -35.53 0.96 -24.87
CA PHE A 10 -34.71 -0.12 -24.31
C PHE A 10 -34.00 -0.95 -25.39
N ALA A 11 -34.60 -1.06 -26.58
CA ALA A 11 -34.01 -1.78 -27.72
C ALA A 11 -32.81 -1.03 -28.30
N GLU A 12 -32.86 0.32 -28.31
CA GLU A 12 -31.78 1.17 -28.81
C GLU A 12 -30.53 1.12 -27.92
N GLN A 13 -30.73 1.01 -26.61
CA GLN A 13 -29.63 0.94 -25.64
C GLN A 13 -28.91 -0.43 -25.63
N ALA A 14 -29.60 -1.51 -26.02
CA ALA A 14 -28.98 -2.82 -26.19
C ALA A 14 -28.08 -2.89 -27.43
N HIS A 15 -28.46 -2.21 -28.52
CA HIS A 15 -27.69 -2.23 -29.76
C HIS A 15 -26.38 -1.45 -29.66
N HIS A 16 -26.38 -0.30 -28.97
CA HIS A 16 -25.17 0.47 -28.71
C HIS A 16 -24.17 -0.28 -27.80
N ARG A 17 -24.67 -1.06 -26.83
CA ARG A 17 -23.81 -1.83 -25.92
C ARG A 17 -23.12 -3.00 -26.60
N GLN A 18 -23.72 -3.57 -27.64
CA GLN A 18 -23.11 -4.61 -28.48
C GLN A 18 -21.96 -4.06 -29.35
N LEU A 19 -22.06 -2.81 -29.81
CA LEU A 19 -21.01 -2.17 -30.61
C LEU A 19 -19.76 -1.84 -29.79
N GLU A 20 -19.91 -1.45 -28.52
CA GLU A 20 -18.76 -1.22 -27.62
C GLU A 20 -18.02 -2.49 -27.21
N LEU A 21 -18.73 -3.62 -27.12
CA LEU A 21 -18.09 -4.90 -26.81
C LEU A 21 -17.27 -5.37 -28.01
N LYS A 22 -17.85 -5.30 -29.23
CA LYS A 22 -17.16 -5.74 -30.45
C LYS A 22 -15.91 -4.92 -30.80
N THR A 23 -15.83 -3.65 -30.37
CA THR A 23 -14.64 -2.81 -30.57
C THR A 23 -13.56 -3.04 -29.52
N LYS A 24 -13.93 -3.37 -28.27
CA LYS A 24 -12.96 -3.76 -27.22
C LYS A 24 -12.27 -5.07 -27.53
N ASP A 25 -12.99 -6.03 -28.10
CA ASP A 25 -12.46 -7.35 -28.48
C ASP A 25 -11.48 -7.29 -29.67
N ALA A 26 -11.62 -6.27 -30.55
CA ALA A 26 -10.78 -6.09 -31.73
C ALA A 26 -9.39 -5.50 -31.44
N SER A 27 -9.15 -5.01 -30.22
CA SER A 27 -7.86 -4.41 -29.81
C SER A 27 -6.88 -5.40 -29.16
N LEU A 28 -7.30 -6.66 -28.97
CA LEU A 28 -6.56 -7.64 -28.20
C LEU A 28 -6.46 -8.99 -28.94
N SER A 29 -5.97 -8.96 -30.19
CA SER A 29 -5.43 -10.17 -30.83
C SER A 29 -4.50 -9.81 -31.99
N ASP A 30 -3.19 -9.80 -31.75
CA ASP A 30 -2.23 -10.27 -32.75
C ASP A 30 -0.92 -10.74 -32.08
N PRO A 31 -0.73 -12.05 -31.86
CA PRO A 31 0.50 -12.57 -31.29
C PRO A 31 1.12 -13.66 -32.19
N THR A 32 1.78 -13.30 -33.28
CA THR A 32 2.76 -14.19 -33.94
C THR A 32 3.77 -13.42 -34.78
N ASN A 33 5.05 -13.58 -34.44
CA ASN A 33 6.23 -13.59 -35.31
C ASN A 33 6.36 -12.54 -36.43
N ASP A 34 7.42 -11.75 -36.35
CA ASP A 34 8.40 -11.62 -37.45
C ASP A 34 9.75 -11.23 -36.86
N ALA A 35 10.39 -12.23 -36.26
CA ALA A 35 11.83 -12.24 -36.08
C ALA A 35 12.45 -12.70 -37.42
N ASP A 36 12.77 -11.77 -38.31
CA ASP A 36 13.61 -12.03 -39.49
C ASP A 36 14.08 -10.71 -40.13
N PHE A 37 15.16 -10.11 -39.61
CA PHE A 37 16.01 -9.21 -40.41
C PHE A 37 17.48 -9.42 -40.06
N PHE A 38 18.03 -10.47 -40.67
CA PHE A 38 19.36 -10.58 -41.28
C PHE A 38 20.42 -9.51 -40.92
N HIS A 39 21.43 -10.01 -40.20
CA HIS A 39 22.86 -9.96 -40.51
C HIS A 39 23.34 -9.12 -41.74
N LEU A 40 24.31 -8.24 -41.45
CA LEU A 40 25.46 -7.75 -42.26
C LEU A 40 25.28 -6.59 -43.27
N SER A 41 25.85 -5.42 -42.91
CA SER A 41 26.97 -4.81 -43.65
C SER A 41 27.57 -3.62 -42.86
N PRO A 42 28.91 -3.49 -42.71
CA PRO A 42 29.54 -2.33 -42.08
C PRO A 42 29.53 -1.08 -43.00
N PRO A 43 29.68 0.14 -42.45
CA PRO A 43 29.66 1.37 -43.23
C PRO A 43 30.94 1.54 -44.08
N SER A 44 30.74 1.92 -45.34
CA SER A 44 31.79 2.29 -46.29
C SER A 44 32.48 3.60 -45.85
N ILE A 45 33.71 3.48 -45.33
CA ILE A 45 34.58 4.62 -45.02
C ILE A 45 35.34 4.98 -46.29
N LYS A 46 34.93 6.07 -46.96
CA LYS A 46 35.73 6.68 -48.02
C LYS A 46 36.99 7.29 -47.41
N MET A 47 38.11 6.65 -47.68
CA MET A 47 39.46 7.12 -47.40
C MET A 47 39.74 8.38 -48.23
N MET A 48 39.67 9.56 -47.61
CA MET A 48 40.13 10.81 -48.22
C MET A 48 41.63 10.95 -47.92
N ARG A 49 42.42 10.73 -48.96
CA ARG A 49 43.87 10.87 -48.98
C ARG A 49 44.18 12.36 -49.19
N THR A 50 44.73 13.04 -48.19
CA THR A 50 45.34 14.36 -48.37
C THR A 50 46.72 14.40 -47.75
N GLN A 51 47.64 14.96 -48.52
CA GLN A 51 49.08 14.91 -48.36
C GLN A 51 49.62 15.90 -47.31
N VAL A 52 50.81 15.53 -46.85
CA VAL A 52 51.75 16.11 -45.87
C VAL A 52 52.13 17.59 -46.01
N SER A 53 52.55 18.13 -44.85
CA SER A 53 53.72 19.01 -44.60
C SER A 53 53.43 20.42 -44.09
N SER A 54 53.82 20.71 -42.85
CA SER A 54 54.81 21.76 -42.56
C SER A 54 55.18 21.79 -41.07
N LEU A 55 56.49 21.73 -40.81
CA LEU A 55 57.11 21.98 -39.52
C LEU A 55 57.22 23.49 -39.30
N LEU A 56 56.52 24.07 -38.32
CA LEU A 56 56.87 25.40 -37.80
C LEU A 56 56.61 25.52 -36.28
N ARG A 57 57.75 25.56 -35.57
CA ARG A 57 58.10 26.43 -34.43
C ARG A 57 57.08 26.59 -33.30
N ALA A 58 57.36 25.88 -32.20
CA ALA A 58 56.82 26.18 -30.88
C ALA A 58 57.29 27.56 -30.38
N ALA A 59 56.33 28.38 -29.99
CA ALA A 59 56.52 29.55 -29.13
C ALA A 59 55.53 29.43 -27.95
N PRO A 60 55.93 29.70 -26.70
CA PRO A 60 55.02 29.67 -25.58
C PRO A 60 54.07 30.87 -25.68
N ARG A 61 52.88 30.64 -26.24
CA ARG A 61 51.78 31.59 -26.05
C ARG A 61 51.29 31.41 -24.63
N TYR A 62 51.53 32.41 -23.79
CA TYR A 62 50.85 32.59 -22.52
C TYR A 62 49.37 32.88 -22.82
N GLN A 63 48.62 31.84 -23.22
CA GLN A 63 47.17 31.94 -23.28
C GLN A 63 46.68 31.86 -21.84
N GLN A 64 46.38 33.02 -21.27
CA GLN A 64 45.48 33.08 -20.13
C GLN A 64 44.18 32.43 -20.57
N ALA A 65 44.00 31.16 -20.24
CA ALA A 65 42.72 30.49 -20.37
C ALA A 65 41.77 31.23 -19.44
N MET A 66 41.04 32.19 -20.00
CA MET A 66 39.88 32.77 -19.38
C MET A 66 38.89 31.62 -19.25
N VAL A 67 38.90 30.93 -18.10
CA VAL A 67 37.82 30.05 -17.72
C VAL A 67 36.60 30.97 -17.63
N ILE A 68 35.78 30.97 -18.68
CA ILE A 68 34.43 31.50 -18.60
C ILE A 68 33.74 30.58 -17.60
N ARG A 69 33.84 30.95 -16.31
CA ARG A 69 32.88 30.53 -15.31
C ARG A 69 31.58 31.11 -15.82
N ARG A 70 30.81 30.32 -16.57
CA ARG A 70 29.38 30.58 -16.68
C ARG A 70 28.94 30.65 -15.23
N ALA A 71 28.67 31.87 -14.76
CA ALA A 71 27.96 32.05 -13.51
C ALA A 71 26.68 31.26 -13.72
N ALA A 72 26.60 30.06 -13.15
CA ALA A 72 25.36 29.35 -13.04
C ALA A 72 24.55 30.22 -12.09
N THR A 73 23.84 31.21 -12.64
CA THR A 73 22.84 32.00 -11.91
C THR A 73 21.64 31.09 -11.69
N THR A 74 21.85 29.94 -11.05
CA THR A 74 20.78 29.18 -10.44
C THR A 74 20.40 30.01 -9.21
N HIS A 75 19.49 30.95 -9.41
CA HIS A 75 18.97 31.77 -8.33
C HIS A 75 18.39 30.85 -7.25
N ALA A 76 18.62 31.19 -5.98
CA ALA A 76 18.02 30.46 -4.87
C ALA A 76 16.50 30.37 -5.09
N ILE A 77 15.94 29.19 -4.86
CA ILE A 77 14.50 28.99 -5.01
C ILE A 77 13.81 29.88 -3.98
N SER A 78 12.74 30.56 -4.39
CA SER A 78 12.10 31.56 -3.55
C SER A 78 11.54 30.96 -2.25
N ASN A 79 11.59 31.72 -1.16
CA ASN A 79 11.06 31.28 0.13
C ASN A 79 9.57 30.84 0.08
N PRO A 80 8.63 31.52 -0.62
CA PRO A 80 7.23 31.06 -0.66
C PRO A 80 7.02 29.74 -1.40
N THR A 81 7.90 29.40 -2.35
CA THR A 81 7.86 28.12 -3.06
C THR A 81 8.35 26.94 -2.20
N LEU A 82 9.23 27.20 -1.22
CA LEU A 82 9.77 26.17 -0.32
C LEU A 82 9.14 26.14 1.07
N ALA A 83 8.48 27.23 1.48
CA ALA A 83 7.83 27.31 2.78
C ALA A 83 6.72 26.25 2.90
N ASN A 84 6.71 25.53 4.02
CA ASN A 84 5.72 24.50 4.34
C ASN A 84 5.59 23.39 3.29
N ILE A 85 6.66 23.07 2.55
CA ILE A 85 6.61 22.03 1.51
C ILE A 85 6.13 20.69 2.08
N GLU A 86 6.44 20.40 3.35
CA GLU A 86 6.03 19.18 4.03
C GLU A 86 4.51 18.94 4.04
N LYS A 87 3.73 20.02 4.15
CA LYS A 87 2.26 19.97 4.15
C LYS A 87 1.67 20.07 2.74
N ARG A 88 2.33 20.82 1.85
CA ARG A 88 1.83 21.12 0.50
C ARG A 88 2.21 20.05 -0.53
N TRP A 89 3.24 19.25 -0.26
CA TRP A 89 3.77 18.29 -1.21
C TRP A 89 2.71 17.32 -1.73
N GLU A 90 1.89 16.74 -0.84
CA GLU A 90 0.82 15.79 -1.21
C GLU A 90 -0.37 16.43 -1.94
N THR A 91 -0.59 17.73 -1.75
CA THR A 91 -1.71 18.46 -2.36
C THR A 91 -1.33 19.21 -3.64
N MET A 92 -0.03 19.28 -3.95
CA MET A 92 0.51 19.95 -5.12
C MET A 92 0.28 19.10 -6.39
N PRO A 93 -0.08 19.70 -7.54
CA PRO A 93 -0.21 18.96 -8.78
C PRO A 93 1.14 18.35 -9.21
N LEU A 94 1.09 17.19 -9.85
CA LEU A 94 2.29 16.42 -10.24
C LEU A 94 3.27 17.22 -11.13
N GLN A 95 2.76 18.14 -11.95
CA GLN A 95 3.58 19.02 -12.78
C GLN A 95 4.45 19.96 -11.92
N GLU A 96 3.86 20.61 -10.92
CA GLU A 96 4.58 21.51 -10.00
C GLU A 96 5.57 20.75 -9.13
N GLN A 97 5.23 19.53 -8.71
CA GLN A 97 6.16 18.66 -7.99
C GLN A 97 7.40 18.34 -8.84
N ALA A 98 7.20 18.03 -10.13
CA ALA A 98 8.29 17.75 -11.06
C ALA A 98 9.16 18.98 -11.31
N GLU A 99 8.55 20.16 -11.53
CA GLU A 99 9.29 21.41 -11.74
C GLU A 99 10.10 21.81 -10.51
N LEU A 100 9.51 21.73 -9.32
CA LEU A 100 10.21 22.01 -8.06
C LEU A 100 11.36 21.04 -7.83
N TRP A 101 11.15 19.75 -8.11
CA TRP A 101 12.19 18.73 -8.00
C TRP A 101 13.35 18.99 -8.96
N MET A 102 13.07 19.33 -10.23
CA MET A 102 14.11 19.64 -11.21
C MET A 102 14.89 20.88 -10.82
N ALA A 103 14.22 21.95 -10.40
CA ALA A 103 14.87 23.17 -9.93
C ALA A 103 15.77 22.92 -8.71
N LEU A 104 15.30 22.11 -7.75
CA LEU A 104 16.07 21.77 -6.56
C LEU A 104 17.27 20.89 -6.89
N ARG A 105 17.10 19.93 -7.80
CA ARG A 105 18.17 19.08 -8.31
C ARG A 105 19.25 19.89 -9.02
N ASP A 106 18.86 20.89 -9.81
CA ASP A 106 19.81 21.77 -10.49
C ASP A 106 20.57 22.67 -9.50
N ARG A 107 19.92 23.14 -8.43
CA ARG A 107 20.59 23.86 -7.33
C ARG A 107 21.59 22.99 -6.58
N MET A 108 21.27 21.72 -6.37
CA MET A 108 22.13 20.76 -5.66
C MET A 108 23.38 20.34 -6.46
N LYS A 109 23.45 20.62 -7.77
CA LYS A 109 24.66 20.43 -8.59
C LYS A 109 25.77 21.44 -8.26
N GLY A 110 25.39 22.59 -7.68
CA GLY A 110 26.32 23.65 -7.26
C GLY A 110 26.95 23.40 -5.88
N PRO A 111 27.71 24.37 -5.35
CA PRO A 111 28.33 24.27 -4.03
C PRO A 111 27.28 24.26 -2.90
N TRP A 112 27.33 23.25 -2.03
CA TRP A 112 26.32 23.05 -0.97
C TRP A 112 26.35 24.07 0.18
N GLN A 113 27.40 24.88 0.26
CA GLN A 113 27.49 25.98 1.21
C GLN A 113 26.54 27.12 0.82
N GLU A 114 26.24 27.29 -0.47
CA GLU A 114 25.35 28.33 -0.99
C GLU A 114 23.87 27.90 -1.04
N LEU A 115 23.56 26.66 -0.62
CA LEU A 115 22.17 26.23 -0.43
C LEU A 115 21.62 26.77 0.89
N THR A 116 20.47 27.43 0.80
CA THR A 116 19.72 27.91 1.96
C THR A 116 19.26 26.73 2.82
N LEU A 117 19.02 26.98 4.11
CA LEU A 117 18.51 25.95 5.03
C LEU A 117 17.14 25.40 4.59
N GLN A 118 16.31 26.24 3.96
CA GLN A 118 15.00 25.81 3.44
C GLN A 118 15.14 24.89 2.23
N GLU A 119 16.04 25.18 1.28
CA GLU A 119 16.34 24.29 0.16
C GLU A 119 16.84 22.92 0.67
N LYS A 120 17.71 22.91 1.69
CA LYS A 120 18.21 21.66 2.30
C LYS A 120 17.09 20.86 2.97
N LYS A 121 16.23 21.50 3.75
CA LYS A 121 15.07 20.85 4.39
C LYS A 121 14.09 20.31 3.37
N ALA A 122 13.77 21.09 2.34
CA ALA A 122 12.88 20.66 1.27
C ALA A 122 13.47 19.48 0.49
N ALA A 123 14.77 19.51 0.17
CA ALA A 123 15.45 18.41 -0.52
C ALA A 123 15.41 17.12 0.31
N TYR A 124 15.67 17.24 1.61
CA TYR A 124 15.57 16.11 2.52
C TYR A 124 14.15 15.56 2.59
N TRP A 125 13.13 16.42 2.72
CA TRP A 125 11.74 16.00 2.77
C TRP A 125 11.27 15.34 1.47
N ILE A 126 11.60 15.89 0.29
CA ILE A 126 11.20 15.30 -1.00
C ILE A 126 11.93 13.97 -1.27
N ALA A 127 13.16 13.82 -0.78
CA ALA A 127 13.93 12.59 -0.95
C ALA A 127 13.54 11.51 0.07
N PHE A 128 13.19 11.87 1.31
CA PHE A 128 13.05 10.93 2.43
C PHE A 128 11.77 11.05 3.25
N GLY A 129 10.86 11.96 2.89
CA GLY A 129 9.62 12.19 3.64
C GLY A 129 8.62 11.04 3.52
N PRO A 130 7.62 11.01 4.43
CA PRO A 130 6.54 10.03 4.45
C PRO A 130 5.50 10.35 3.38
N HIS A 131 5.91 10.26 2.12
CA HIS A 131 5.07 10.51 0.94
C HIS A 131 5.18 9.36 -0.06
N GLY A 132 4.21 9.26 -0.97
CA GLY A 132 4.16 8.22 -1.99
C GLY A 132 4.21 6.81 -1.37
N PRO A 133 5.12 5.91 -1.79
CA PRO A 133 5.24 4.56 -1.22
C PRO A 133 5.65 4.51 0.26
N ARG A 134 6.08 5.63 0.85
CA ARG A 134 6.46 5.74 2.26
C ARG A 134 5.44 6.55 3.07
N ALA A 135 4.26 6.81 2.50
CA ALA A 135 3.18 7.45 3.22
C ALA A 135 2.87 6.67 4.51
N ALA A 136 2.82 7.39 5.63
CA ALA A 136 2.35 6.81 6.87
C ALA A 136 0.83 6.57 6.79
N ASP A 137 0.33 5.65 7.60
CA ASP A 137 -1.11 5.40 7.71
C ASP A 137 -1.82 6.72 8.05
N PRO A 138 -2.96 7.02 7.41
CA PRO A 138 -3.73 8.23 7.68
C PRO A 138 -4.07 8.36 9.16
N ALA A 139 -4.06 9.60 9.65
CA ALA A 139 -4.39 9.90 11.03
C ALA A 139 -5.79 9.37 11.39
N GLY A 140 -5.87 8.55 12.45
CA GLY A 140 -7.13 7.97 12.93
C GLY A 140 -7.50 6.60 12.36
N GLU A 141 -6.66 5.98 11.52
CA GLU A 141 -6.91 4.62 11.04
C GLU A 141 -6.94 3.59 12.17
N GLY A 142 -5.97 3.66 13.10
CA GLY A 142 -5.89 2.73 14.22
C GLY A 142 -7.14 2.72 15.11
N SER A 143 -7.73 3.90 15.39
CA SER A 143 -8.97 3.97 16.16
C SER A 143 -10.16 3.43 15.38
N ARG A 144 -10.23 3.68 14.06
CA ARG A 144 -11.27 3.13 13.19
C ARG A 144 -11.23 1.60 13.16
N VAL A 145 -10.05 1.01 13.04
CA VAL A 145 -9.86 -0.45 13.05
C VAL A 145 -10.24 -1.02 14.42
N PHE A 146 -9.79 -0.39 15.51
CA PHE A 146 -10.11 -0.81 16.87
C PHE A 146 -11.63 -0.84 17.13
N PHE A 147 -12.32 0.28 16.88
CA PHE A 147 -13.76 0.37 17.10
C PHE A 147 -14.55 -0.50 16.12
N GLY A 148 -14.09 -0.62 14.87
CA GLY A 148 -14.70 -1.53 13.89
C GLY A 148 -14.62 -3.00 14.34
N THR A 149 -13.47 -3.43 14.87
CA THR A 149 -13.28 -4.78 15.39
C THR A 149 -14.14 -5.02 16.63
N LEU A 150 -14.18 -4.06 17.57
CA LEU A 150 -14.99 -4.16 18.77
C LEU A 150 -16.49 -4.24 18.42
N ALA A 151 -16.94 -3.45 17.44
CA ALA A 151 -18.31 -3.51 16.95
C ALA A 151 -18.64 -4.87 16.32
N ALA A 152 -17.73 -5.44 15.53
CA ALA A 152 -17.92 -6.77 14.93
C ALA A 152 -18.02 -7.88 15.99
N VAL A 153 -17.14 -7.85 17.00
CA VAL A 153 -17.20 -8.80 18.13
C VAL A 153 -18.51 -8.61 18.91
N GLY A 154 -18.89 -7.37 19.21
CA GLY A 154 -20.15 -7.06 19.88
C GLY A 154 -21.37 -7.55 19.12
N ALA A 155 -21.41 -7.34 17.80
CA ALA A 155 -22.47 -7.84 16.92
C ALA A 155 -22.52 -9.38 16.93
N SER A 156 -21.36 -10.05 16.90
CA SER A 156 -21.30 -11.52 16.93
C SER A 156 -21.86 -12.09 18.24
N LEU A 157 -21.51 -11.47 19.38
CA LEU A 157 -22.03 -11.87 20.69
C LEU A 157 -23.51 -11.57 20.83
N ALA A 158 -24.00 -10.46 20.27
CA ALA A 158 -25.41 -10.12 20.26
C ALA A 158 -26.23 -11.15 19.45
N ILE A 159 -25.77 -11.50 18.25
CA ILE A 159 -26.41 -12.53 17.41
C ILE A 159 -26.41 -13.88 18.13
N PHE A 160 -25.26 -14.29 18.69
CA PHE A 160 -25.15 -15.52 19.46
C PHE A 160 -26.10 -15.52 20.66
N GLY A 161 -26.17 -14.41 21.40
CA GLY A 161 -27.07 -14.23 22.53
C GLY A 161 -28.53 -14.39 22.13
N VAL A 162 -28.97 -13.73 21.05
CA VAL A 162 -30.33 -13.85 20.52
C VAL A 162 -30.64 -15.30 20.15
N ILE A 163 -29.77 -15.97 19.39
CA ILE A 163 -29.97 -17.40 19.04
C ILE A 163 -30.04 -18.25 20.31
N ARG A 164 -29.21 -17.98 21.31
CA ARG A 164 -29.14 -18.77 22.54
C ARG A 164 -30.37 -18.60 23.44
N LEU A 165 -31.03 -17.44 23.40
CA LEU A 165 -32.29 -17.19 24.14
C LEU A 165 -33.44 -18.06 23.64
N PHE A 166 -33.48 -18.40 22.35
CA PHE A 166 -34.51 -19.26 21.77
C PHE A 166 -34.16 -20.76 21.81
N ALA A 167 -33.03 -21.14 22.41
CA ALA A 167 -32.62 -22.53 22.47
C ALA A 167 -33.36 -23.33 23.57
N LYS A 168 -33.36 -24.65 23.42
CA LYS A 168 -34.02 -25.59 24.36
C LYS A 168 -33.47 -25.46 25.79
N PRO A 169 -34.29 -25.77 26.81
CA PRO A 169 -33.82 -25.79 28.20
C PRO A 169 -32.66 -26.78 28.37
N PRO A 170 -31.77 -26.54 29.35
CA PRO A 170 -30.66 -27.46 29.64
C PRO A 170 -31.18 -28.84 30.06
N PRO A 171 -30.41 -29.92 29.83
CA PRO A 171 -30.78 -31.24 30.28
C PRO A 171 -30.85 -31.30 31.81
N PRO A 172 -31.64 -32.20 32.40
CA PRO A 172 -31.81 -32.30 33.86
C PRO A 172 -30.52 -32.64 34.61
N THR A 173 -29.54 -33.23 33.90
CA THR A 173 -28.22 -33.59 34.44
C THR A 173 -27.27 -32.39 34.61
N MET A 174 -27.61 -31.24 34.02
CA MET A 174 -26.86 -29.98 34.15
C MET A 174 -27.44 -29.13 35.28
N THR A 175 -27.57 -29.73 36.45
CA THR A 175 -27.94 -29.07 37.70
C THR A 175 -26.90 -29.38 38.77
N LYS A 176 -26.65 -28.44 39.69
CA LYS A 176 -25.66 -28.61 40.76
C LYS A 176 -25.87 -29.89 41.57
N GLU A 177 -27.10 -30.15 42.01
CA GLU A 177 -27.48 -31.33 42.79
C GLU A 177 -27.10 -32.64 42.07
N TRP A 178 -27.40 -32.74 40.77
CA TRP A 178 -27.08 -33.93 39.98
C TRP A 178 -25.56 -34.11 39.82
N GLN A 179 -24.83 -33.00 39.66
CA GLN A 179 -23.37 -33.00 39.51
C GLN A 179 -22.67 -33.34 40.83
N GLU A 180 -23.21 -32.90 41.97
CA GLU A 180 -22.72 -33.27 43.30
C GLU A 180 -23.00 -34.74 43.61
N ALA A 181 -24.19 -35.24 43.30
CA ALA A 181 -24.47 -36.68 43.40
C ALA A 181 -23.54 -37.52 42.50
N SER A 182 -23.25 -37.03 41.29
CA SER A 182 -22.29 -37.67 40.38
C SER A 182 -20.88 -37.69 40.98
N ASN A 183 -20.47 -36.62 41.67
CA ASN A 183 -19.19 -36.55 42.38
C ASN A 183 -19.10 -37.59 43.50
N GLU A 184 -20.17 -37.83 44.26
CA GLU A 184 -20.20 -38.87 45.30
C GLU A 184 -20.03 -40.27 44.71
N VAL A 185 -20.72 -40.57 43.60
CA VAL A 185 -20.56 -41.84 42.89
C VAL A 185 -19.12 -42.03 42.40
N LEU A 186 -18.50 -40.98 41.84
CA LEU A 186 -17.12 -41.03 41.38
C LEU A 186 -16.11 -41.26 42.51
N LYS A 187 -16.33 -40.64 43.68
CA LYS A 187 -15.52 -40.89 44.87
C LYS A 187 -15.68 -42.32 45.37
N ASN A 188 -16.91 -42.84 45.40
CA ASN A 188 -17.21 -44.22 45.79
C ASN A 188 -16.54 -45.23 44.86
N GLN A 189 -16.47 -44.93 43.56
CA GLN A 189 -15.82 -45.75 42.54
C GLN A 189 -14.30 -45.55 42.46
N LYS A 190 -13.73 -44.65 43.28
CA LYS A 190 -12.31 -44.25 43.23
C LYS A 190 -11.89 -43.80 41.82
N ALA A 191 -12.74 -43.05 41.13
CA ALA A 191 -12.43 -42.49 39.82
C ALA A 191 -11.31 -41.44 39.93
N ASP A 192 -10.30 -41.58 39.07
CA ASP A 192 -9.09 -40.74 39.04
C ASP A 192 -8.39 -40.55 40.39
N PRO A 193 -7.83 -41.63 40.97
CA PRO A 193 -7.28 -41.61 42.33
C PRO A 193 -5.91 -40.92 42.45
N LEU A 194 -5.22 -40.61 41.34
CA LEU A 194 -3.90 -39.98 41.36
C LEU A 194 -3.96 -38.45 41.32
N THR A 195 -4.88 -37.88 40.52
CA THR A 195 -4.94 -36.43 40.25
C THR A 195 -6.36 -35.86 40.29
N GLY A 196 -7.37 -36.71 40.42
CA GLY A 196 -8.76 -36.34 40.22
C GLY A 196 -9.58 -36.43 41.51
N ILE A 197 -10.88 -36.58 41.34
CA ILE A 197 -11.85 -36.36 42.42
C ILE A 197 -11.70 -37.33 43.62
N ALA A 198 -11.10 -38.50 43.40
CA ALA A 198 -10.83 -39.48 44.45
C ALA A 198 -9.40 -39.43 45.01
N SER A 199 -8.55 -38.50 44.56
CA SER A 199 -7.16 -38.40 45.05
C SER A 199 -7.08 -37.81 46.45
N GLU A 200 -6.10 -38.26 47.23
CA GLU A 200 -5.80 -37.71 48.55
C GLU A 200 -5.37 -36.24 48.40
N GLY A 201 -6.18 -35.30 48.94
CA GLY A 201 -5.92 -33.86 48.86
C GLY A 201 -6.62 -33.11 47.72
N TYR A 202 -7.58 -33.72 47.02
CA TYR A 202 -8.36 -33.03 45.99
C TYR A 202 -9.21 -31.87 46.55
N ALA A 203 -8.93 -30.64 46.12
CA ALA A 203 -9.60 -29.41 46.57
C ALA A 203 -10.51 -28.76 45.49
N GLY A 204 -10.75 -29.43 44.37
CA GLY A 204 -11.56 -28.91 43.26
C GLY A 204 -13.07 -29.15 43.42
N VAL A 205 -13.88 -28.45 42.61
CA VAL A 205 -15.35 -28.59 42.59
C VAL A 205 -15.86 -29.86 41.89
N GLY A 206 -14.97 -30.61 41.24
CA GLY A 206 -15.32 -31.86 40.55
C GLY A 206 -16.12 -31.60 39.28
N GLN A 207 -17.18 -32.37 39.05
CA GLN A 207 -18.06 -32.28 37.88
C GLN A 207 -19.06 -31.11 37.96
N VAL A 208 -19.00 -30.26 38.99
CA VAL A 208 -19.93 -29.14 39.16
C VAL A 208 -19.56 -28.01 38.20
N GLN A 209 -20.43 -27.78 37.22
CA GLN A 209 -20.31 -26.76 36.18
C GLN A 209 -21.53 -25.84 36.11
N SER A 210 -22.66 -26.28 36.67
CA SER A 210 -23.94 -25.56 36.60
C SER A 210 -24.31 -24.92 37.94
N PRO A 211 -25.05 -23.79 37.94
CA PRO A 211 -25.58 -23.19 39.15
C PRO A 211 -26.63 -24.09 39.83
N PRO A 212 -26.97 -23.82 41.11
CA PRO A 212 -28.05 -24.50 41.81
C PRO A 212 -29.37 -24.43 41.03
N LYS A 213 -30.17 -25.49 41.11
CA LYS A 213 -31.53 -25.49 40.55
C LYS A 213 -32.38 -24.55 41.41
N HIS A 214 -32.68 -23.36 40.90
CA HIS A 214 -33.64 -22.43 41.50
C HIS A 214 -35.05 -23.01 41.46
#